data_AF-A0A4P5RUW5-F1
#
_entry.id   AF-A0A4P5RUW5-F1
#
_cell.length_a   1.000
_cell.length_b   1.000
_cell.length_c   1.000
_cell.angle_alpha   90.00
_cell.angle_beta   90.00
_cell.angle_gamma   90.00
#
_symmetry.space_group_name_H-M   'P 1'
#
loop_
_entity.id
_entity.type
_entity.pdbx_description
1 polymer ?
#
loop_
_entity_poly.entity_id
_entity_poly.type
_entity_poly.pdbx_seq_one_letter_code
_entity_poly.pdbx_strand_id
1 'polypeptide(L)' 'MFVMGAMFVEALVAIKGPESTMEVWKLAGTGLKFPQAFEKVYGISFEKALPIISKAIALELGRS' A
#
# COMPACT_ATOMS: atom_id res chain seq x y z
N MET A 1 7.81 -14.08 5.50
CA MET A 1 6.82 -13.64 4.48
C MET A 1 5.70 -12.80 5.07
N PHE A 2 5.12 -13.15 6.23
CA PHE A 2 4.06 -12.37 6.89
C PHE A 2 4.47 -10.94 7.29
N VAL A 3 5.68 -10.76 7.84
CA VAL A 3 6.15 -9.44 8.32
C VAL A 3 6.27 -8.42 7.19
N MET A 4 6.78 -8.82 6.02
CA MET A 4 6.94 -7.91 4.89
C MET A 4 5.60 -7.47 4.28
N GLY A 5 4.59 -8.33 4.30
CA GLY A 5 3.22 -7.95 3.92
C GLY A 5 2.58 -6.99 4.92
N ALA A 6 2.82 -7.18 6.23
CA ALA A 6 2.36 -6.27 7.27
C ALA A 6 3.01 -4.88 7.14
N MET A 7 4.34 -4.82 6.96
CA MET A 7 5.06 -3.56 6.76
C MET A 7 4.63 -2.82 5.49
N PHE A 8 4.30 -3.57 4.44
CA PHE A 8 3.70 -2.99 3.24
C PHE A 8 2.35 -2.32 3.54
N VAL A 9 1.47 -3.00 4.28
CA VAL A 9 0.19 -2.43 4.71
C VAL A 9 0.41 -1.21 5.60
N GLU A 10 1.34 -1.26 6.56
CA GLU A 10 1.66 -0.11 7.42
C GLU A 10 2.21 1.08 6.63
N ALA A 11 3.10 0.86 5.67
CA ALA A 11 3.59 1.93 4.80
C ALA A 11 2.44 2.58 4.00
N LEU A 12 1.48 1.79 3.53
CA LEU A 12 0.28 2.32 2.86
C LEU A 12 -0.58 3.16 3.82
N VAL A 13 -0.80 2.66 5.03
CA VAL A 13 -1.50 3.40 6.09
C VAL A 13 -0.78 4.69 6.46
N ALA A 14 0.55 4.70 6.51
CA ALA A 14 1.34 5.89 6.81
C ALA A 14 1.24 6.95 5.69
N ILE A 15 1.06 6.53 4.44
CA ILE A 15 0.97 7.44 3.28
C ILE A 15 -0.40 8.14 3.20
N LYS A 16 -1.51 7.39 3.32
CA LYS A 16 -2.87 7.91 3.07
C LYS A 16 -3.90 7.55 4.13
N GLY A 17 -3.47 6.99 5.25
CA GLY A 17 -4.32 6.56 6.34
C GLY A 17 -4.93 5.16 6.14
N PRO A 18 -5.48 4.59 7.23
CA PRO A 18 -6.01 3.22 7.24
C PRO A 18 -7.27 3.06 6.40
N GLU A 19 -8.08 4.11 6.28
CA GLU A 19 -9.32 4.14 5.49
C GLU A 19 -9.04 3.88 4.00
N SER A 20 -8.00 4.52 3.45
CA SER A 20 -7.57 4.33 2.07
C SER A 20 -7.14 2.89 1.80
N THR A 21 -6.35 2.31 2.70
CA THR A 21 -5.92 0.91 2.56
C THR A 21 -7.12 -0.04 2.58
N MET A 22 -8.07 0.16 3.49
CA MET A 22 -9.31 -0.64 3.52
C MET A 22 -10.14 -0.47 2.25
N GLU A 23 -10.20 0.72 1.66
CA GLU A 23 -10.93 0.97 0.43
C GLU A 23 -10.32 0.21 -0.77
N VAL A 24 -8.99 0.11 -0.84
CA VAL A 24 -8.31 -0.74 -1.85
C VAL A 24 -8.73 -2.19 -1.70
N TRP A 25 -8.75 -2.73 -0.48
CA TRP A 25 -9.17 -4.12 -0.23
C TRP A 25 -10.65 -4.33 -0.55
N LYS A 26 -11.51 -3.36 -0.25
CA LYS A 26 -12.93 -3.40 -0.58
C LYS A 26 -13.14 -3.45 -2.09
N LEU A 27 -12.46 -2.59 -2.83
CA LEU A 27 -12.49 -2.58 -4.30
C LEU A 27 -11.91 -3.86 -4.89
N ALA A 28 -10.81 -4.38 -4.33
CA ALA A 28 -10.27 -5.67 -4.74
C ALA A 28 -11.26 -6.82 -4.51
N GLY A 29 -12.01 -6.78 -3.40
CA GLY A 29 -13.07 -7.73 -3.07
C GLY A 29 -14.29 -7.67 -4.01
N THR A 30 -14.51 -6.55 -4.69
CA THR A 30 -15.57 -6.43 -5.72
C THR A 30 -15.20 -7.03 -7.08
N GLY A 31 -14.02 -7.65 -7.20
CA GLY A 31 -13.52 -8.24 -8.45
C GLY A 31 -12.64 -7.29 -9.27
N LEU A 32 -12.34 -6.09 -8.77
CA LEU A 32 -11.35 -5.20 -9.37
C LEU A 32 -9.94 -5.74 -9.10
N LYS A 33 -9.02 -5.63 -10.06
CA LYS A 33 -7.63 -6.02 -9.80
C LYS A 33 -6.99 -5.05 -8.81
N PHE A 34 -6.16 -5.57 -7.90
CA PHE A 34 -5.44 -4.76 -6.91
C PHE A 34 -4.77 -3.49 -7.48
N PRO A 35 -3.98 -3.53 -8.58
CA PRO A 35 -3.37 -2.32 -9.13
C PRO A 35 -4.38 -1.28 -9.64
N GLN A 36 -5.55 -1.71 -10.13
CA GLN A 36 -6.62 -0.79 -10.56
C GLN A 36 -7.31 -0.16 -9.35
N ALA A 37 -7.57 -0.95 -8.31
CA ALA A 37 -8.14 -0.46 -7.05
C ALA A 37 -7.16 0.50 -6.37
N PHE A 38 -5.88 0.16 -6.36
CA PHE A 38 -4.81 0.98 -5.83
C PHE A 38 -4.73 2.33 -6.53
N GLU A 39 -4.70 2.34 -7.86
CA GLU A 39 -4.65 3.60 -8.63
C GLU A 39 -5.91 4.45 -8.40
N LYS A 40 -7.08 3.83 -8.27
CA LYS A 40 -8.33 4.53 -7.97
C LYS A 40 -8.33 5.19 -6.59
N VAL A 41 -7.78 4.53 -5.57
CA VAL A 41 -7.74 5.07 -4.22
C VAL A 41 -6.58 6.05 -4.05
N TYR A 42 -5.37 5.69 -4.45
CA TYR A 42 -4.16 6.49 -4.21
C TYR A 42 -3.91 7.56 -5.29
N GLY A 43 -4.60 7.49 -6.43
CA GLY A 43 -4.43 8.42 -7.55
C GLY A 43 -3.12 8.25 -8.32
N ILE A 44 -2.34 7.21 -8.00
CA ILE A 44 -1.06 6.89 -8.65
C ILE A 44 -0.98 5.41 -8.97
N SER A 45 -0.34 5.07 -10.08
CA SER A 45 -0.12 3.67 -10.47
C SER A 45 0.73 2.95 -9.42
N PHE A 46 0.40 1.69 -9.14
CA PHE A 46 1.11 0.88 -8.14
C PHE A 46 2.63 0.81 -8.41
N GLU A 47 3.04 0.73 -9.67
CA GLU A 47 4.45 0.71 -10.08
C GLU A 47 5.21 2.00 -9.71
N LYS A 48 4.53 3.15 -9.75
CA LYS A 48 5.10 4.44 -9.32
C LYS A 48 5.12 4.56 -7.80
N ALA A 49 4.17 3.94 -7.12
CA ALA A 49 4.11 3.90 -5.67
C ALA A 49 5.11 2.94 -5.05
N LEU A 50 5.44 1.84 -5.74
CA LEU A 50 6.39 0.80 -5.34
C LEU A 50 7.70 1.37 -4.78
N PRO A 51 8.46 2.24 -5.47
CA PRO A 51 9.69 2.81 -4.94
C PRO A 51 9.46 3.70 -3.71
N ILE A 52 8.30 4.34 -3.57
CA ILE A 52 7.95 5.17 -2.40
C ILE A 52 7.69 4.26 -1.19
N ILE A 53 6.92 3.19 -1.40
CA ILE A 53 6.61 2.19 -0.37
C ILE A 53 7.87 1.45 0.06
N SER A 54 8.72 1.05 -0.89
CA SER A 54 10.02 0.44 -0.59
C SER A 54 10.92 1.36 0.23
N LYS A 55 10.94 2.67 -0.06
CA LYS A 55 11.67 3.64 0.77
C LYS A 55 11.08 3.78 2.16
N ALA A 56 9.75 3.80 2.30
CA ALA A 56 9.09 3.87 3.59
C ALA A 56 9.40 2.63 4.45
N ILE A 57 9.29 1.43 3.88
CA ILE A 57 9.65 0.17 4.54
C ILE A 57 11.14 0.14 4.91
N ALA A 58 12.03 0.58 4.01
CA ALA A 58 13.45 0.65 4.30
C ALA A 58 13.78 1.64 5.42
N LEU A 59 13.03 2.75 5.52
CA LEU A 59 13.17 3.73 6.61
C LEU A 59 12.72 3.14 7.96
N GLU A 60 11.62 2.38 7.99
CA GLU A 60 11.15 1.66 9.18
C GLU A 60 12.16 0.58 9.63
N LEU A 61 12.69 -0.20 8.67
CA LEU A 61 13.73 -1.21 8.94
C LEU A 61 15.06 -0.59 9.40
N GLY A 62 15.48 0.53 8.81
CA GLY A 62 16.71 1.24 9.19
C GLY A 62 16.61 2.02 10.49
N ARG A 63 15.41 2.14 11.06
CA ARG A 63 15.16 2.71 12.40
C ARG A 63 15.18 1.68 13.52
N SER A 64 15.28 0.38 13.20
CA SER A 64 15.37 -0.73 14.17
C SER A 64 16.81 -1.07 14.57
#